data_AF-A0A9D7URF1-F1
#
_entry.id   AF-A0A9D7URF1-F1
#
_cell.length_a   1.000
_cell.length_b   1.000
_cell.length_c   1.000
_cell.angle_alpha   90.00
_cell.angle_beta   90.00
_cell.angle_gamma   90.00
#
_symmetry.space_group_name_H-M   'P 1'
#
loop_
_entity.id
_entity.type
_entity.pdbx_description
1 polymer ?
#
loop_
_entity_poly.entity_id
_entity_poly.type
_entity_poly.pdbx_seq_one_letter_code
_entity_poly.pdbx_strand_id
1 'polypeptide(L)' 'MTEIVSPCIDVCDVDSTGQYCIGCGRSMDEIAYWLSASDEERRAIMEQLPERLRRLER' A
#
# COMPACT_ATOMS: atom_id res chain seq x y z
N MET A 1 -22.00 -6.62 3.87
CA MET A 1 -20.56 -6.95 3.87
C MET A 1 -19.87 -5.86 3.10
N THR A 2 -19.21 -4.94 3.78
CA THR A 2 -18.39 -3.91 3.14
C THR A 2 -17.15 -4.61 2.57
N GLU A 3 -16.97 -4.58 1.24
CA GLU A 3 -15.77 -5.10 0.61
C GLU A 3 -14.56 -4.27 1.04
N ILE A 4 -13.54 -4.95 1.58
CA ILE A 4 -12.23 -4.34 1.83
C ILE A 4 -11.50 -4.31 0.50
N VAL A 5 -11.54 -3.17 -0.19
CA VAL A 5 -10.78 -2.95 -1.42
C VAL A 5 -9.30 -2.99 -1.07
N SER A 6 -8.53 -3.85 -1.74
CA SER A 6 -7.08 -3.96 -1.53
C SER A 6 -6.33 -3.48 -2.79
N PRO A 7 -5.30 -2.63 -2.66
CA PRO A 7 -4.45 -2.20 -3.79
C PRO A 7 -3.37 -3.24 -4.15
N CYS A 8 -3.37 -4.42 -3.52
CA CYS A 8 -2.38 -5.47 -3.76
C CYS A 8 -2.53 -6.05 -5.18
N ILE A 9 -1.42 -6.23 -5.88
CA ILE A 9 -1.36 -6.85 -7.21
C ILE A 9 -0.67 -8.22 -7.20
N ASP A 10 -0.61 -8.86 -6.02
CA ASP A 10 0.08 -10.14 -5.77
C ASP A 10 1.58 -10.13 -6.09
N VAL A 11 2.19 -8.93 -6.11
CA VAL A 11 3.63 -8.72 -6.16
C VAL A 11 4.11 -8.31 -4.77
N CYS A 12 4.83 -9.21 -4.11
CA CYS A 12 5.43 -8.99 -2.78
C CYS A 12 6.93 -8.77 -2.94
N ASP A 13 7.29 -7.57 -3.40
CA ASP A 13 8.68 -7.13 -3.51
C ASP A 13 8.79 -5.71 -2.93
N VAL A 14 9.93 -5.39 -2.35
CA VAL A 14 10.18 -4.14 -1.62
C VAL A 14 11.22 -3.30 -2.32
N ASP A 15 11.17 -1.99 -2.09
CA ASP A 15 12.15 -1.07 -2.63
C ASP A 15 13.54 -1.30 -2.03
N SER A 16 14.55 -0.60 -2.55
CA SER A 16 15.94 -0.74 -2.09
C SER A 16 16.13 -0.35 -0.62
N THR A 17 15.23 0.45 -0.04
CA THR A 17 15.23 0.79 1.39
C THR A 17 14.46 -0.22 2.26
N GLY A 18 13.69 -1.12 1.64
CA GLY A 18 12.84 -2.11 2.33
C GLY A 18 11.63 -1.49 3.03
N GLN A 19 11.26 -0.25 2.71
CA GLN A 19 10.19 0.48 3.39
C GLN A 19 8.85 0.35 2.67
N TYR A 20 8.87 0.29 1.33
CA TYR A 20 7.66 0.28 0.50
C TYR A 20 7.63 -0.91 -0.44
N CYS A 21 6.45 -1.47 -0.65
CA CYS A 21 6.23 -2.50 -1.66
C CYS A 21 6.25 -1.87 -3.06
N ILE A 22 7.10 -2.36 -3.96
CA ILE A 22 7.17 -1.86 -5.35
C ILE A 22 5.94 -2.23 -6.19
N GLY A 23 5.19 -3.26 -5.78
CA GLY A 23 3.97 -3.68 -6.47
C GLY A 23 2.75 -2.80 -6.16
N CYS A 24 2.51 -2.52 -4.88
CA CYS A 24 1.31 -1.80 -4.43
C CYS A 24 1.57 -0.43 -3.81
N GLY A 25 2.83 -0.03 -3.60
CA GLY A 25 3.23 1.26 -3.04
C GLY A 25 2.95 1.44 -1.53
N ARG A 26 2.39 0.42 -0.86
CA ARG A 26 2.15 0.47 0.59
C ARG A 26 3.44 0.29 1.36
N SER A 27 3.52 0.89 2.55
CA SER A 27 4.60 0.61 3.49
C SER A 27 4.42 -0.74 4.18
N MET A 28 5.50 -1.29 4.74
CA MET A 28 5.43 -2.53 5.51
C MET A 28 4.49 -2.43 6.72
N ASP A 29 4.46 -1.27 7.38
CA ASP A 29 3.52 -1.01 8.48
C ASP A 29 2.08 -1.05 7.97
N GLU A 30 1.77 -0.33 6.89
CA GLU A 30 0.44 -0.31 6.27
C GLU A 30 -0.02 -1.71 5.84
N ILE A 31 0.90 -2.54 5.36
CA ILE A 31 0.62 -3.94 5.04
C ILE A 31 0.23 -4.72 6.31
N ALA A 32 0.97 -4.54 7.40
CA ALA A 32 0.74 -5.24 8.66
C ALA A 32 -0.59 -4.88 9.33
N TYR A 33 -0.98 -3.60 9.33
CA TYR A 33 -2.23 -3.15 10.00
C TYR A 33 -3.43 -2.99 9.06
N TRP A 34 -3.32 -3.32 7.77
CA TRP A 34 -4.39 -3.07 6.78
C TRP A 34 -5.77 -3.64 7.16
N LEU A 35 -5.78 -4.86 7.69
CA LEU A 35 -7.03 -5.53 8.09
C LEU A 35 -7.69 -4.84 9.29
N SER A 36 -6.91 -4.20 10.15
CA SER A 36 -7.37 -3.40 11.29
C SER A 36 -7.60 -1.92 10.97
N ALA A 37 -7.14 -1.44 9.81
CA ALA A 37 -7.33 -0.04 9.40
C ALA A 37 -8.83 0.28 9.20
N SER A 38 -9.23 1.47 9.64
CA SER A 38 -10.54 2.06 9.37
C SER A 38 -10.71 2.40 7.90
N ASP A 39 -11.96 2.61 7.47
CA ASP A 39 -12.25 2.98 6.08
C ASP A 39 -11.67 4.35 5.73
N GLU A 40 -11.59 5.30 6.69
CA GLU A 40 -10.89 6.57 6.51
C GLU A 40 -9.38 6.37 6.28
N GLU A 41 -8.73 5.55 7.11
CA GLU A 41 -7.28 5.26 6.97
C GLU A 41 -6.99 4.57 5.64
N ARG A 42 -7.80 3.58 5.26
CA ARG A 42 -7.66 2.89 3.97
C ARG A 42 -7.76 3.85 2.80
N ARG A 43 -8.72 4.78 2.82
CA ARG A 43 -8.86 5.81 1.78
C ARG A 43 -7.63 6.71 1.74
N ALA A 44 -7.18 7.22 2.88
CA ALA A 44 -6.01 8.09 2.97
C ALA A 44 -4.73 7.40 2.46
N ILE A 45 -4.56 6.10 2.75
CA ILE A 45 -3.45 5.30 2.22
C ILE A 45 -3.59 5.18 0.70
N MET A 46 -4.76 4.79 0.20
CA MET A 46 -4.99 4.62 -1.25
C MET A 46 -4.76 5.88 -2.07
N GLU A 47 -5.05 7.07 -1.53
CA GLU A 47 -4.77 8.35 -2.19
C GLU A 47 -3.27 8.63 -2.36
N GLN A 48 -2.42 8.08 -1.49
CA GLN A 48 -0.97 8.27 -1.53
C GLN A 48 -0.24 7.30 -2.46
N LEU A 49 -0.81 6.12 -2.73
CA LEU A 49 -0.15 5.06 -3.50
C LEU A 49 0.29 5.47 -4.91
N PRO A 50 -0.51 6.21 -5.71
CA PRO A 50 -0.09 6.60 -7.06
C PRO A 50 1.20 7.43 -7.05
N GLU A 51 1.34 8.34 -6.09
CA GLU A 51 2.54 9.18 -5.96
C GLU A 51 3.74 8.38 -5.46
N ARG A 52 3.52 7.44 -4.54
CA ARG A 52 4.58 6.53 -4.07
C ARG A 52 5.08 5.62 -5.18
N LEU A 53 4.17 5.00 -5.95
CA LEU A 53 4.53 4.15 -7.09
C LEU A 53 5.36 4.91 -8.12
N ARG A 54 4.96 6.14 -8.50
CA ARG A 54 5.76 7.01 -9.39
C ARG A 54 7.18 7.28 -8.89
N ARG A 55 7.37 7.30 -7.57
CA ARG A 55 8.69 7.49 -6.95
C ARG A 55 9.52 6.21 -6.95
N LEU A 56 8.88 5.06 -6.85
CA LEU A 56 9.51 3.73 -6.83
C LEU A 56 9.90 3.23 -8.22
N GLU A 57 9.22 3.68 -9.28
CA GLU A 57 9.54 3.36 -10.68
C GLU A 57 10.83 4.03 -11.21
N ARG A 58 11.57 4.77 -10.37
CA ARG A 58 12.68 5.63 -10.79
C ARG A 58 14.05 5.15 -10.27
#